data_AF-A0A7Z8D0C2-F1
#
_entry.id   AF-A0A7Z8D0C2-F1
#
_cell.length_a   1.000
_cell.length_b   1.000
_cell.length_c   1.000
_cell.angle_alpha   90.00
_cell.angle_beta   90.00
_cell.angle_gamma   90.00
#
_symmetry.space_group_name_H-M   'P 1'
#
loop_
_entity.id
_entity.type
_entity.pdbx_description
1 polymer ?
#
loop_
_entity_poly.entity_id
_entity_poly.type
_entity_poly.pdbx_seq_one_letter_code
_entity_poly.pdbx_strand_id
1 'polypeptide(L)'
;MTEIVEKAFEELQKKLQKITIMGIAINKIDISSKNQKQVEKTGEAELENLKATLSSSSKSLEHAIKGHFGKKLTEVLDKQKQTLDDF
;
A
#
# COMPACT_ATOMS: atom_id res chain seq x y z
N MET A 1 51.50 -27.11 0.83
CA MET A 1 50.52 -27.16 1.95
C MET A 1 49.93 -25.79 2.23
N THR A 2 50.74 -24.74 2.29
CA THR A 2 50.31 -23.33 2.52
C THR A 2 49.37 -22.78 1.45
N GLU A 3 49.64 -22.96 0.16
CA GLU A 3 48.74 -22.47 -0.92
C GLU A 3 47.32 -23.06 -0.89
N ILE A 4 47.19 -24.32 -0.46
CA ILE A 4 45.88 -24.99 -0.36
C ILE A 4 45.06 -24.37 0.78
N VAL A 5 45.72 -24.03 1.88
CA VAL A 5 45.09 -23.37 3.03
C VAL A 5 44.69 -21.93 2.69
N GLU A 6 45.53 -21.19 1.95
CA GLU A 6 45.18 -19.84 1.47
C GLU A 6 43.99 -19.86 0.52
N LYS A 7 43.96 -20.77 -0.46
CA LYS A 7 42.81 -20.91 -1.35
C LYS A 7 41.52 -21.26 -0.60
N ALA A 8 41.60 -22.16 0.38
CA ALA A 8 40.45 -22.51 1.21
C ALA A 8 39.95 -21.31 2.04
N PHE A 9 40.86 -20.49 2.55
CA PHE A 9 40.53 -19.28 3.29
C PHE A 9 39.88 -18.21 2.39
N GLU A 10 40.40 -17.98 1.19
CA GLU A 10 39.79 -17.08 0.21
C GLU A 10 38.39 -17.53 -0.21
N GLU A 11 38.19 -18.83 -0.43
CA GLU A 11 36.86 -19.38 -0.75
C GLU A 11 35.87 -19.18 0.40
N LEU A 12 36.33 -19.37 1.63
CA LEU A 12 35.52 -19.12 2.82
C LEU A 12 35.12 -17.65 2.91
N GLN A 13 36.06 -16.72 2.70
CA GLN A 13 35.78 -15.29 2.66
C GLN A 13 34.76 -14.93 1.58
N LYS A 14 34.90 -15.46 0.36
CA LYS A 14 33.94 -15.27 -0.75
C LYS A 14 32.55 -15.80 -0.39
N LYS A 15 32.46 -16.97 0.25
CA LYS A 15 31.19 -17.55 0.71
C LYS A 15 30.52 -16.68 1.78
N LEU A 16 31.29 -16.19 2.76
CA LEU A 16 30.79 -15.30 3.80
C LEU A 16 30.28 -13.97 3.22
N GLN A 17 31.03 -13.37 2.30
CA GLN A 17 30.59 -12.16 1.58
C GLN A 17 29.29 -12.39 0.81
N LYS A 18 29.17 -13.52 0.11
CA LYS A 18 27.93 -13.89 -0.60
C LYS A 18 26.74 -14.02 0.36
N ILE A 19 26.94 -14.67 1.51
CA ILE A 19 25.89 -14.81 2.55
C ILE A 19 25.45 -13.43 3.06
N THR A 20 26.39 -12.53 3.35
CA THR A 20 26.09 -11.16 3.78
C THR A 20 25.26 -10.40 2.74
N ILE A 21 25.65 -10.47 1.47
CA ILE A 21 24.92 -9.82 0.37
C ILE A 21 23.49 -10.37 0.25
N MET A 22 23.32 -11.69 0.34
CA MET A 22 21.99 -12.32 0.33
C MET A 22 21.14 -11.89 1.52
N GLY A 23 21.73 -11.80 2.72
CA GLY A 23 21.04 -11.30 3.91
C GLY A 23 20.53 -9.86 3.74
N ILE A 24 21.37 -8.98 3.18
CA ILE A 24 20.97 -7.60 2.87
C ILE A 24 19.84 -7.57 1.84
N ALA A 25 19.91 -8.40 0.79
CA ALA A 25 18.88 -8.47 -0.23
C ALA A 25 17.53 -8.93 0.33
N ILE A 26 17.53 -10.00 1.15
CA ILE A 26 16.33 -10.53 1.80
C ILE A 26 15.70 -9.46 2.71
N ASN A 27 16.52 -8.78 3.53
CA ASN A 27 16.03 -7.72 4.41
C ASN A 27 15.37 -6.57 3.62
N LYS A 28 15.96 -6.15 2.49
CA LYS A 28 15.37 -5.13 1.63
C LYS A 28 14.03 -5.57 1.02
N ILE A 29 13.93 -6.84 0.61
CA ILE A 29 12.67 -7.41 0.09
C ILE A 29 11.59 -7.41 1.18
N ASP A 30 11.93 -7.81 2.41
CA ASP A 30 11.00 -7.82 3.54
C ASP A 30 10.50 -6.41 3.88
N ILE A 31 11.41 -5.42 3.95
CA ILE A 31 11.06 -4.01 4.16
C ILE A 31 10.14 -3.51 3.05
N SER A 32 10.47 -3.79 1.78
CA SER A 32 9.65 -3.39 0.64
C SER A 32 8.24 -4.00 0.71
N SER A 33 8.13 -5.29 1.06
CA SER A 33 6.83 -5.96 1.20
C SER A 33 6.01 -5.38 2.36
N LYS A 34 6.65 -5.06 3.49
CA LYS A 34 5.99 -4.40 4.62
C LYS A 34 5.49 -3.00 4.25
N ASN A 35 6.32 -2.21 3.56
CA ASN A 35 5.93 -0.88 3.10
C ASN A 35 4.75 -0.95 2.12
N GLN A 36 4.77 -1.91 1.19
CA GLN A 36 3.65 -2.12 0.26
C GLN A 36 2.35 -2.42 1.03
N LYS A 37 2.37 -3.38 1.97
CA LYS A 37 1.20 -3.72 2.80
C LYS A 37 0.71 -2.54 3.63
N GLN A 38 1.64 -1.71 4.13
CA GLN A 38 1.29 -0.52 4.89
C GLN A 38 0.59 0.52 4.01
N VAL A 39 1.07 0.73 2.78
CA VAL A 39 0.44 1.62 1.81
C VAL A 39 -0.95 1.12 1.42
N GLU A 40 -1.10 -0.18 1.13
CA GLU A 40 -2.39 -0.81 0.83
C GLU A 40 -3.38 -0.58 1.98
N LYS A 41 -2.99 -0.90 3.21
CA LYS A 41 -3.85 -0.71 4.40
C LYS A 41 -4.22 0.76 4.66
N THR A 42 -3.27 1.67 4.43
CA THR A 42 -3.52 3.11 4.62
C THR A 42 -4.48 3.62 3.54
N GLY A 43 -4.29 3.18 2.29
CA GLY A 43 -5.18 3.50 1.17
C GLY A 43 -6.59 2.98 1.39
N GLU A 44 -6.75 1.73 1.84
CA GLU A 44 -8.06 1.15 2.20
C GLU A 44 -8.77 1.99 3.28
N ALA A 45 -8.06 2.36 4.35
CA ALA A 45 -8.61 3.18 5.43
C ALA A 45 -8.98 4.60 4.97
N GLU A 46 -8.18 5.21 4.09
CA GLU A 46 -8.49 6.52 3.50
C GLU A 46 -9.70 6.44 2.56
N LEU A 47 -9.81 5.39 1.74
CA LEU A 47 -10.97 5.13 0.88
C LEU A 47 -12.26 4.96 1.70
N GLU A 48 -12.22 4.19 2.78
CA GLU A 48 -13.36 4.05 3.70
C GLU A 48 -13.77 5.38 4.34
N ASN A 49 -12.80 6.17 4.80
CA ASN A 49 -13.06 7.51 5.37
C ASN A 49 -13.67 8.47 4.34
N LEU A 50 -13.19 8.43 3.09
CA LEU A 50 -13.74 9.19 1.97
C LEU A 50 -15.19 8.78 1.68
N LYS A 51 -15.49 7.48 1.61
CA LYS A 51 -16.86 6.97 1.42
C LYS A 51 -17.80 7.38 2.55
N ALA A 52 -17.33 7.32 3.79
CA ALA A 52 -18.08 7.76 4.97
C ALA A 52 -18.38 9.27 4.91
N THR A 53 -17.38 10.08 4.54
CA THR A 53 -17.51 11.54 4.39
C THR A 53 -18.45 11.93 3.25
N LEU A 54 -18.35 11.26 2.10
CA LEU A 54 -19.29 11.44 0.99
C LEU A 54 -20.72 11.06 1.40
N SER A 55 -20.87 9.99 2.19
CA SER A 55 -22.18 9.56 2.69
C SER A 55 -22.80 10.55 3.66
N SER A 56 -22.02 11.09 4.61
CA SER A 56 -22.52 12.11 5.55
C SER A 56 -22.86 13.41 4.85
N SER A 57 -22.01 13.84 3.90
CA SER A 57 -22.19 15.06 3.12
C SER A 57 -23.41 14.96 2.22
N SER A 58 -23.58 13.82 1.52
CA SER A 58 -24.76 13.57 0.68
C SER A 58 -26.05 13.62 1.49
N LYS A 59 -26.10 12.95 2.65
CA LYS A 59 -27.28 12.99 3.54
C LYS A 59 -27.57 14.41 4.00
N SER A 60 -26.55 15.18 4.37
CA SER A 60 -26.72 16.57 4.81
C SER A 60 -27.25 17.47 3.69
N LEU A 61 -26.72 17.30 2.47
CA LEU A 61 -27.13 18.06 1.28
C LEU A 61 -28.52 17.68 0.80
N GLU A 62 -28.91 16.40 0.85
CA GLU A 62 -30.26 15.94 0.53
C GLU A 62 -31.32 16.61 1.41
N HIS A 63 -31.04 16.77 2.71
CA HIS A 63 -31.93 17.45 3.64
C HIS A 63 -31.98 18.97 3.41
N ALA A 64 -30.85 19.58 3.04
CA ALA A 64 -30.74 21.02 2.83
C ALA A 64 -31.28 21.47 1.46
N ILE A 65 -31.17 20.62 0.43
CA ILE A 65 -31.45 20.96 -0.96
C ILE A 65 -32.57 20.07 -1.48
N LYS A 66 -33.77 20.63 -1.61
CA LYS A 66 -34.96 19.92 -2.09
C LYS A 66 -35.14 20.05 -3.61
N GLY A 67 -35.99 19.19 -4.16
CA GLY A 67 -36.40 19.24 -5.57
C GLY A 67 -35.45 18.50 -6.52
N HIS A 68 -35.61 18.76 -7.82
CA HIS A 68 -34.89 18.02 -8.87
C HIS A 68 -33.36 18.18 -8.80
N PHE A 69 -32.88 19.35 -8.35
CA PHE A 69 -31.46 19.60 -8.16
C PHE A 69 -30.85 18.75 -7.03
N GLY A 70 -31.53 18.66 -5.88
CA GLY A 70 -31.08 17.81 -4.77
C GLY A 70 -31.00 16.32 -5.13
N LYS A 71 -31.98 15.83 -5.90
CA LYS A 71 -31.96 14.45 -6.44
C LYS A 71 -30.75 14.21 -7.34
N LYS A 72 -30.50 15.11 -8.28
CA LYS A 72 -29.37 14.99 -9.22
C LYS A 72 -28.01 15.09 -8.51
N LEU A 73 -27.91 15.93 -7.48
CA LEU A 73 -26.72 16.03 -6.64
C LEU A 73 -26.45 14.72 -5.89
N THR A 74 -27.49 14.11 -5.32
CA THR A 74 -27.39 12.81 -4.61
C THR A 74 -26.92 11.71 -5.57
N GLU A 75 -27.50 11.62 -6.78
CA GLU A 75 -27.08 10.65 -7.80
C GLU A 75 -25.62 10.80 -8.21
N VAL A 76 -25.11 12.04 -8.30
CA VAL A 76 -23.69 12.30 -8.61
C VAL A 76 -22.78 11.84 -7.47
N LEU A 77 -23.15 12.11 -6.22
CA LEU A 77 -22.37 11.70 -5.05
C LEU A 77 -22.35 10.17 -4.89
N ASP A 78 -23.45 9.48 -5.19
CA ASP A 78 -23.49 8.02 -5.17
C ASP A 78 -22.65 7.39 -6.28
N LYS A 79 -22.64 7.96 -7.49
CA LYS A 79 -21.71 7.54 -8.55
C LYS A 79 -20.25 7.74 -8.16
N GLN A 80 -19.93 8.82 -7.46
CA GLN A 80 -18.58 9.05 -6.94
C GLN A 80 -18.18 8.01 -5.90
N LYS A 81 -19.10 7.56 -5.03
CA LYS A 81 -18.83 6.44 -4.11
C LYS A 81 -18.59 5.12 -4.83
N GLN A 82 -19.42 4.80 -5.82
CA GLN A 82 -19.24 3.58 -6.63
C GLN A 82 -17.89 3.57 -7.36
N THR A 83 -17.45 4.72 -7.87
CA THR A 83 -16.12 4.85 -8.48
C THR A 83 -14.99 4.54 -7.49
N LEU A 84 -15.20 4.78 -6.19
CA LEU A 84 -14.25 4.43 -5.12
C LEU A 84 -14.36 2.96 -4.68
N ASP A 85 -15.39 2.21 -5.11
CA ASP A 85 -15.48 0.75 -4.89
C ASP A 85 -14.65 -0.03 -5.92
N ASP A 86 -14.40 0.57 -7.09
CA ASP A 86 -13.61 -0.01 -8.19
C ASP A 86 -12.09 0.28 -8.07
N PHE A 87 -11.68 0.99 -7.01
CA PHE A 87 -10.29 1.39 -6.70
C PHE A 87 -9.66 0.45 -5.66
#